data_AF-A0A2P6VQB7-F1
#
_entry.id   AF-A0A2P6VQB7-F1
#
_cell.length_a   1.000
_cell.length_b   1.000
_cell.length_c   1.000
_cell.angle_alpha   90.00
_cell.angle_beta   90.00
_cell.angle_gamma   90.00
#
_symmetry.space_group_name_H-M   'P 1'
#
loop_
_entity.id
_entity.type
_entity.pdbx_description
1 polymer ?
#
loop_
_entity_poly.entity_id
_entity_poly.type
_entity_poly.pdbx_seq_one_letter_code
_entity_poly.pdbx_strand_id
1 'polypeptide(L)'
;MEVLYIGIERRFLLSVPEYGYLQCATMKVAALGVQGCEERPLSSCAACDGAPVHINMDFNFSLCHNAKCGTSDVQLPPPNSQHYLRGEAVNQLLLESSGAAGTAAAADTPACSDFDAARVLGRTSKSHDITAVGVTMCRHSVVAHVMDIGTGERYIYGAIMLYMLMVQHALQVVVVWYDINCKFEPWFKRWAVAKAVLLPVLQCAAAVLFPLPVWHRYAHSAACQGRNDALYAQGVGRQYHEPAETLWAWLSALGIITQYMTQRN
;
A
#
# COMPACT_ATOMS: atom_id res chain seq x y z
N MET A 1 -33.40 5.64 -31.23
CA MET A 1 -32.60 6.30 -30.19
C MET A 1 -33.18 5.86 -28.86
N GLU A 2 -32.81 4.67 -28.39
CA GLU A 2 -33.18 4.10 -27.08
C GLU A 2 -32.63 2.66 -27.02
N VAL A 3 -31.37 2.46 -26.63
CA VAL A 3 -30.85 1.22 -26.00
C VAL A 3 -29.47 1.56 -25.41
N LEU A 4 -29.37 2.08 -24.18
CA LEU A 4 -28.09 2.12 -23.45
C LEU A 4 -28.19 2.42 -21.93
N TYR A 5 -29.29 2.06 -21.27
CA TYR A 5 -29.46 2.31 -19.82
C TYR A 5 -29.71 1.07 -18.95
N ILE A 6 -29.62 -0.15 -19.50
CA ILE A 6 -29.93 -1.39 -18.74
C ILE A 6 -28.67 -2.18 -18.33
N GLY A 7 -27.48 -1.76 -18.78
CA GLY A 7 -26.23 -2.52 -18.56
C GLY A 7 -25.40 -2.15 -17.32
N ILE A 8 -25.59 -0.96 -16.74
CA ILE A 8 -24.72 -0.43 -15.66
C ILE A 8 -25.26 -0.79 -14.26
N GLU A 9 -26.59 -0.76 -14.05
CA GLU A 9 -27.21 -1.02 -12.74
C GLU A 9 -27.03 -2.46 -12.24
N ARG A 10 -27.07 -3.47 -13.14
CA ARG A 10 -26.90 -4.89 -12.74
C ARG A 10 -25.49 -5.24 -12.26
N ARG A 11 -24.46 -4.46 -12.63
CA ARG A 11 -23.07 -4.71 -12.18
C ARG A 11 -22.74 -4.00 -10.87
N PHE A 12 -23.31 -2.82 -10.63
CA PHE A 12 -23.18 -2.11 -9.37
C PHE A 12 -23.78 -2.94 -8.20
N LEU A 13 -24.92 -3.59 -8.42
CA LEU A 13 -25.56 -4.46 -7.43
C LEU A 13 -24.76 -5.75 -7.11
N LEU A 14 -23.84 -6.19 -7.97
CA LEU A 14 -22.92 -7.31 -7.70
C LEU A 14 -21.67 -6.88 -6.94
N SER A 15 -21.25 -5.62 -7.08
CA SER A 15 -20.19 -5.03 -6.24
C SER A 15 -20.68 -4.61 -4.85
N VAL A 16 -22.00 -4.46 -4.62
CA VAL A 16 -22.54 -4.15 -3.29
C VAL A 16 -22.30 -5.28 -2.26
N PRO A 17 -22.46 -6.57 -2.59
CA PRO A 17 -22.02 -7.67 -1.73
C PRO A 17 -20.53 -7.67 -1.43
N GLU A 18 -19.68 -7.37 -2.42
CA GLU A 18 -18.23 -7.24 -2.23
C GLU A 18 -17.90 -6.03 -1.34
N TYR A 19 -18.59 -4.90 -1.52
CA TYR A 19 -18.50 -3.70 -0.68
C TYR A 19 -19.01 -3.95 0.75
N GLY A 20 -20.06 -4.75 0.90
CA GLY A 20 -20.57 -5.22 2.19
C GLY A 20 -19.59 -6.15 2.88
N TYR A 21 -18.88 -7.01 2.15
CA TYR A 21 -17.78 -7.84 2.66
C TYR A 21 -16.57 -6.99 3.09
N LEU A 22 -16.24 -5.97 2.29
CA LEU A 22 -15.25 -4.92 2.56
C LEU A 22 -15.55 -4.18 3.88
N GLN A 23 -16.80 -3.75 4.07
CA GLN A 23 -17.26 -3.06 5.28
C GLN A 23 -17.31 -4.00 6.49
N CYS A 24 -17.68 -5.27 6.30
CA CYS A 24 -17.74 -6.28 7.37
C CYS A 24 -16.33 -6.76 7.81
N ALA A 25 -15.36 -6.81 6.89
CA ALA A 25 -13.97 -7.17 7.19
C ALA A 25 -13.20 -6.02 7.85
N THR A 26 -13.43 -4.78 7.42
CA THR A 26 -12.91 -3.57 8.10
C THR A 26 -13.54 -3.36 9.48
N MET A 27 -14.77 -3.87 9.69
CA MET A 27 -15.43 -3.93 11.00
C MET A 27 -15.22 -5.25 11.76
N LYS A 28 -14.05 -5.91 11.64
CA LYS A 28 -13.69 -6.93 12.63
C LYS A 28 -13.51 -6.26 13.99
N VAL A 29 -14.54 -6.43 14.82
CA VAL A 29 -14.71 -6.01 16.22
C VAL A 29 -13.58 -6.48 17.15
N ALA A 30 -12.57 -7.20 16.66
CA ALA A 30 -11.30 -7.45 17.34
C ALA A 30 -10.58 -6.14 17.75
N ALA A 31 -10.86 -5.02 17.07
CA ALA A 31 -10.43 -3.67 17.49
C ALA A 31 -10.94 -3.24 18.89
N LEU A 32 -11.88 -3.97 19.49
CA LEU A 32 -12.38 -3.76 20.87
C LEU A 32 -11.63 -4.60 21.93
N GLY A 33 -10.49 -5.22 21.60
CA GLY A 33 -9.62 -5.86 22.60
C GLY A 33 -10.02 -7.29 23.00
N VAL A 34 -10.65 -8.05 22.11
CA VAL A 34 -10.86 -9.48 22.33
C VAL A 34 -9.59 -10.25 21.95
N GLN A 35 -9.04 -11.01 22.91
CA GLN A 35 -7.84 -11.83 22.75
C GLN A 35 -7.97 -12.83 21.58
N GLY A 36 -6.91 -12.92 20.78
CA GLY A 36 -6.80 -13.73 19.56
C GLY A 36 -6.04 -13.00 18.45
N CYS A 37 -5.00 -12.24 18.81
CA CYS A 37 -4.28 -11.37 17.89
C CYS A 37 -3.68 -12.18 16.73
N GLU A 38 -3.87 -11.69 15.51
CA GLU A 38 -3.28 -12.23 14.29
C GLU A 38 -1.75 -12.35 14.46
N GLU A 39 -1.21 -13.58 14.43
CA GLU A 39 0.24 -13.81 14.55
C GLU A 39 1.00 -13.44 13.25
N ARG A 40 0.29 -13.40 12.13
CA ARG A 40 0.85 -13.12 10.79
C ARG A 40 -0.05 -12.16 10.01
N PRO A 41 0.50 -11.24 9.19
CA PRO A 41 -0.31 -10.39 8.34
C PRO A 41 -1.25 -11.21 7.47
N LEU A 42 -2.49 -10.74 7.31
CA LEU A 42 -3.54 -11.37 6.51
C LEU A 42 -4.02 -12.74 7.03
N SER A 43 -3.58 -13.20 8.21
CA SER A 43 -4.03 -14.48 8.78
C SER A 43 -5.53 -14.52 9.05
N SER A 44 -6.19 -13.36 9.25
CA SER A 44 -7.64 -13.32 9.38
C SER A 44 -8.40 -13.28 8.06
N CYS A 45 -7.70 -13.19 6.94
CA CYS A 45 -8.29 -13.33 5.62
C CYS A 45 -8.31 -14.81 5.23
N ALA A 46 -9.48 -15.45 5.34
CA ALA A 46 -9.65 -16.87 5.03
C ALA A 46 -9.23 -17.26 3.60
N ALA A 47 -9.19 -16.29 2.67
CA ALA A 47 -8.78 -16.50 1.29
C ALA A 47 -7.28 -16.22 1.03
N CYS A 48 -6.55 -15.64 1.99
CA CYS A 48 -5.12 -15.36 1.86
C CYS A 48 -4.26 -16.23 2.80
N ASP A 49 -4.84 -16.82 3.85
CA ASP A 49 -4.09 -17.70 4.75
C ASP A 49 -3.57 -18.93 3.99
N GLY A 50 -2.24 -19.06 3.91
CA GLY A 50 -1.55 -20.14 3.19
C GLY A 50 -1.62 -20.07 1.65
N ALA A 51 -2.15 -19.00 1.07
CA ALA A 51 -2.28 -18.85 -0.38
C ALA A 51 -1.36 -17.74 -0.95
N PRO A 52 -1.02 -17.78 -2.25
CA PRO A 52 -0.39 -16.64 -2.90
C PRO A 52 -1.27 -15.40 -2.82
N VAL A 53 -0.68 -14.24 -2.53
CA VAL A 53 -1.41 -13.01 -2.22
C VAL A 53 -1.24 -11.93 -3.28
N HIS A 54 -2.32 -11.18 -3.50
CA HIS A 54 -2.30 -9.92 -4.23
C HIS A 54 -2.30 -8.79 -3.20
N ILE A 55 -1.32 -7.90 -3.29
CA ILE A 55 -1.14 -6.79 -2.35
C ILE A 55 -1.45 -5.49 -3.08
N ASN A 56 -2.35 -4.70 -2.52
CA ASN A 56 -2.55 -3.31 -2.88
C ASN A 56 -1.77 -2.43 -1.89
N MET A 57 -1.21 -1.35 -2.40
CA MET A 57 -0.44 -0.38 -1.64
C MET A 57 -0.79 1.02 -2.09
N ASP A 58 -0.97 1.90 -1.11
CA ASP A 58 -1.11 3.33 -1.35
C ASP A 58 -0.70 4.16 -0.11
N PHE A 59 -0.53 5.46 -0.32
CA PHE A 59 -0.07 6.44 0.64
C PHE A 59 -1.04 7.63 0.75
N ASN A 60 -1.57 7.87 1.95
CA ASN A 60 -2.47 8.98 2.22
C ASN A 60 -1.75 10.14 2.92
N PHE A 61 -1.62 11.26 2.20
CA PHE A 61 -0.96 12.48 2.68
C PHE A 61 -1.87 13.43 3.46
N SER A 62 -3.17 13.14 3.53
CA SER A 62 -4.10 13.87 4.40
C SER A 62 -4.00 13.39 5.86
N LEU A 63 -3.36 12.25 6.09
CA LEU A 63 -3.06 11.71 7.41
C LEU A 63 -1.65 12.11 7.82
N CYS A 64 -1.51 13.36 8.27
CA CYS A 64 -0.26 13.89 8.81
C CYS A 64 -0.30 13.98 10.34
N HIS A 65 0.86 14.21 10.97
CA HIS A 65 0.99 14.56 12.38
C HIS A 65 1.81 15.83 12.52
N ASN A 66 1.40 16.72 13.42
CA ASN A 66 2.05 17.99 13.65
C ASN A 66 3.18 17.82 14.68
N ALA A 67 4.40 18.17 14.31
CA ALA A 67 5.58 18.01 15.16
C ALA A 67 5.48 18.75 16.50
N LYS A 68 4.63 19.80 16.57
CA LYS A 68 4.39 20.56 17.81
C LYS A 68 3.57 19.80 18.85
N CYS A 69 2.85 18.75 18.44
CA CYS A 69 1.99 17.99 19.34
C CYS A 69 2.79 17.01 20.22
N GLY A 70 4.08 16.80 19.95
CA GLY A 70 4.97 16.01 20.78
C GLY A 70 4.60 14.53 20.82
N THR A 71 5.21 13.80 21.76
CA THR A 71 4.97 12.36 21.93
C THR A 71 4.22 12.05 23.23
N SER A 72 3.50 10.95 23.23
CA SER A 72 2.72 10.44 24.36
C SER A 72 3.61 9.62 25.29
N ASP A 73 3.48 9.84 26.60
CA ASP A 73 4.14 9.05 27.65
C ASP A 73 3.51 7.64 27.81
N VAL A 74 2.37 7.38 27.18
CA VAL A 74 1.61 6.13 27.35
C VAL A 74 2.19 5.02 26.47
N GLN A 75 2.77 4.00 27.11
CA GLN A 75 3.42 2.86 26.44
C GLN A 75 2.47 1.68 26.10
N LEU A 76 1.16 1.85 26.20
CA LEU A 76 0.22 0.76 25.92
C LEU A 76 0.20 0.46 24.41
N PRO A 77 0.38 -0.79 23.94
CA PRO A 77 0.21 -1.10 22.53
C PRO A 77 -1.26 -0.86 22.12
N PRO A 78 -1.53 -0.11 21.04
CA PRO A 78 -2.90 0.05 20.58
C PRO A 78 -3.46 -1.30 20.12
N PRO A 79 -4.80 -1.47 20.11
CA PRO A 79 -5.42 -2.57 19.38
C PRO A 79 -4.85 -2.61 17.96
N ASN A 80 -4.59 -3.80 17.43
CA ASN A 80 -4.10 -3.99 16.07
C ASN A 80 -2.67 -3.46 15.79
N SER A 81 -1.87 -3.20 16.84
CA SER A 81 -0.48 -2.72 16.69
C SER A 81 0.44 -3.66 15.91
N GLN A 82 0.06 -4.93 15.74
CA GLN A 82 0.79 -5.90 14.91
C GLN A 82 0.82 -5.53 13.42
N HIS A 83 -0.13 -4.72 12.95
CA HIS A 83 -0.14 -4.23 11.58
C HIS A 83 0.80 -3.03 11.39
N TYR A 84 1.21 -2.35 12.46
CA TYR A 84 2.06 -1.17 12.35
C TYR A 84 3.53 -1.57 12.17
N LEU A 85 4.11 -1.21 11.03
CA LEU A 85 5.54 -1.38 10.78
C LEU A 85 6.32 -0.31 11.52
N ARG A 86 7.09 -0.73 12.51
CA ARG A 86 7.95 0.13 13.33
C ARG A 86 9.16 -0.66 13.84
N GLY A 87 10.10 0.07 14.44
CA GLY A 87 11.25 -0.49 15.12
C GLY A 87 12.51 -0.57 14.26
N GLU A 88 13.53 -1.21 14.81
CA GLU A 88 14.91 -1.14 14.32
C GLU A 88 15.06 -1.69 12.89
N ALA A 89 14.37 -2.79 12.55
CA ALA A 89 14.44 -3.37 11.21
C ALA A 89 13.94 -2.40 10.11
N VAL A 90 12.82 -1.69 10.37
CA VAL A 90 12.27 -0.69 9.45
C VAL A 90 13.23 0.50 9.34
N ASN A 91 13.73 0.98 10.47
CA ASN A 91 14.68 2.09 10.52
C ASN A 91 15.98 1.75 9.77
N GLN A 92 16.53 0.57 9.97
CA GLN A 92 17.75 0.12 9.29
C GLN A 92 17.55 0.10 7.78
N LEU A 93 16.44 -0.45 7.28
CA LEU A 93 16.13 -0.44 5.84
C LEU A 93 15.99 0.97 5.28
N LEU A 94 15.40 1.90 6.05
CA LEU A 94 15.32 3.31 5.67
C LEU A 94 16.71 3.97 5.61
N LEU A 95 17.59 3.70 6.59
CA LEU A 95 18.97 4.21 6.58
C LEU A 95 19.77 3.65 5.40
N GLU A 96 19.72 2.34 5.16
CA GLU A 96 20.43 1.68 4.05
C GLU A 96 19.97 2.21 2.67
N SER A 97 18.71 2.61 2.56
CA SER A 97 18.15 3.22 1.35
C SER A 97 18.54 4.70 1.15
N SER A 98 19.16 5.31 2.15
CA SER A 98 19.60 6.71 2.06
C SER A 98 20.99 6.84 1.41
N GLY A 99 21.64 5.71 1.08
CA GLY A 99 22.84 5.66 0.22
C GLY A 99 22.53 5.76 -1.28
N ALA A 100 23.59 5.81 -2.10
CA ALA A 100 23.55 6.05 -3.56
C ALA A 100 22.60 5.12 -4.36
N ALA A 101 22.27 3.94 -3.83
CA ALA A 101 21.33 3.00 -4.44
C ALA A 101 19.84 3.36 -4.24
N GLY A 102 19.48 4.08 -3.18
CA GLY A 102 18.10 4.50 -2.93
C GLY A 102 17.78 5.95 -3.32
N THR A 103 18.79 6.72 -3.74
CA THR A 103 18.63 8.03 -4.40
C THR A 103 18.30 7.94 -5.88
N ALA A 104 18.38 6.76 -6.51
CA ALA A 104 18.10 6.58 -7.93
C ALA A 104 16.60 6.47 -8.25
N ALA A 105 15.78 7.39 -7.76
CA ALA A 105 14.42 7.57 -8.27
C ALA A 105 14.43 8.62 -9.38
N ALA A 106 14.27 8.14 -10.62
CA ALA A 106 13.76 8.88 -11.78
C ALA A 106 14.55 10.12 -12.26
N ALA A 107 15.65 9.91 -12.99
CA ALA A 107 16.15 10.94 -13.91
C ALA A 107 15.71 10.74 -15.37
N ASP A 108 15.16 9.57 -15.76
CA ASP A 108 15.19 9.17 -17.18
C ASP A 108 13.89 8.58 -17.76
N THR A 109 12.73 8.81 -17.12
CA THR A 109 11.45 8.38 -17.69
C THR A 109 10.55 9.61 -17.90
N PRO A 110 10.10 9.90 -19.14
CA PRO A 110 9.15 10.97 -19.41
C PRO A 110 7.95 10.87 -18.48
N ALA A 111 7.41 12.01 -18.05
CA ALA A 111 6.19 12.04 -17.25
C ALA A 111 5.08 11.28 -17.98
N CYS A 112 4.74 10.10 -17.46
CA CYS A 112 3.68 9.25 -18.01
C CYS A 112 2.38 9.36 -17.22
N SER A 113 2.37 10.14 -16.15
CA SER A 113 1.23 10.33 -15.25
C SER A 113 1.25 11.73 -14.65
N ASP A 114 0.07 12.20 -14.24
CA ASP A 114 -0.08 13.44 -13.48
C ASP A 114 0.23 13.27 -11.97
N PHE A 115 0.48 12.03 -11.52
CA PHE A 115 0.90 11.76 -10.15
C PHE A 115 2.27 12.39 -9.83
N ASP A 116 2.27 13.20 -8.77
CA ASP A 116 3.44 13.91 -8.27
C ASP A 116 4.34 13.05 -7.35
N ALA A 117 4.04 11.77 -7.18
CA ALA A 117 4.81 10.80 -6.37
C ALA A 117 6.32 10.80 -6.68
N ALA A 118 6.70 11.07 -7.94
CA ALA A 118 8.10 11.15 -8.38
C ALA A 118 8.72 12.56 -8.23
N ARG A 119 7.90 13.62 -8.07
CA ARG A 119 8.35 15.01 -7.94
C ARG A 119 8.41 15.47 -6.48
N VAL A 120 7.69 14.77 -5.58
CA VAL A 120 7.65 15.01 -4.12
C VAL A 120 8.77 14.22 -3.40
N LEU A 121 9.86 13.91 -4.11
CA LEU A 121 11.02 13.23 -3.53
C LEU A 121 11.69 14.13 -2.48
N GLY A 122 11.63 13.70 -1.23
CA GLY A 122 12.40 14.31 -0.13
C GLY A 122 11.82 15.62 0.41
N ARG A 123 10.55 15.94 0.16
CA ARG A 123 9.90 17.06 0.85
C ARG A 123 9.78 16.72 2.33
N THR A 124 10.66 17.29 3.13
CA THR A 124 10.54 17.32 4.58
C THR A 124 9.61 18.47 4.95
N SER A 125 8.73 18.23 5.91
CA SER A 125 7.86 19.27 6.43
C SER A 125 8.51 19.88 7.67
N LYS A 126 8.52 21.22 7.77
CA LYS A 126 8.97 21.90 8.99
C LYS A 126 7.94 21.82 10.12
N SER A 127 6.67 21.58 9.77
CA SER A 127 5.55 21.55 10.71
C SER A 127 5.04 20.14 11.00
N HIS A 128 5.36 19.17 10.16
CA HIS A 128 4.87 17.80 10.29
C HIS A 128 6.05 16.84 10.33
N ASP A 129 6.12 16.03 11.38
CA ASP A 129 7.07 14.93 11.55
C ASP A 129 6.56 13.63 10.89
N ILE A 130 5.25 13.46 10.76
CA ILE A 130 4.61 12.48 9.86
C ILE A 130 3.89 13.24 8.75
N THR A 131 4.26 12.97 7.51
CA THR A 131 3.75 13.64 6.32
C THR A 131 2.69 12.83 5.57
N ALA A 132 2.65 11.52 5.80
CA ALA A 132 1.65 10.61 5.23
C ALA A 132 1.62 9.30 6.03
N VAL A 133 0.57 8.52 5.80
CA VAL A 133 0.45 7.13 6.27
C VAL A 133 0.33 6.21 5.06
N GLY A 134 1.12 5.15 5.03
CA GLY A 134 1.05 4.09 4.03
C GLY A 134 0.28 2.87 4.51
N VAL A 135 -0.39 2.17 3.59
CA VAL A 135 -1.03 0.89 3.86
C VAL A 135 -0.63 -0.15 2.82
N THR A 136 -0.57 -1.41 3.25
CA THR A 136 -0.71 -2.56 2.35
C THR A 136 -1.94 -3.37 2.74
N MET A 137 -2.70 -3.80 1.74
CA MET A 137 -3.94 -4.56 1.93
C MET A 137 -4.01 -5.72 0.94
N CYS A 138 -4.65 -6.82 1.31
CA CYS A 138 -4.93 -7.87 0.32
C CYS A 138 -6.08 -7.45 -0.60
N ARG A 139 -6.26 -8.17 -1.72
CA ARG A 139 -7.40 -8.00 -2.64
C ARG A 139 -8.80 -8.20 -2.01
N HIS A 140 -8.88 -8.79 -0.82
CA HIS A 140 -10.10 -8.95 -0.03
C HIS A 140 -10.25 -7.87 1.05
N SER A 141 -9.43 -6.81 0.97
CA SER A 141 -9.50 -5.61 1.79
C SER A 141 -9.22 -5.82 3.26
N VAL A 142 -8.38 -6.81 3.57
CA VAL A 142 -7.80 -6.98 4.89
C VAL A 142 -6.45 -6.26 4.93
N VAL A 143 -6.25 -5.44 5.96
CA VAL A 143 -5.00 -4.70 6.17
C VAL A 143 -3.89 -5.69 6.52
N ALA A 144 -2.78 -5.61 5.79
CA ALA A 144 -1.56 -6.35 6.09
C ALA A 144 -0.66 -5.48 6.98
N HIS A 145 -0.27 -4.30 6.48
CA HIS A 145 0.58 -3.36 7.20
C HIS A 145 0.09 -1.92 7.09
N VAL A 146 0.46 -1.12 8.09
CA VAL A 146 0.34 0.34 8.13
C VAL A 146 1.70 0.91 8.53
N MET A 147 2.10 2.06 7.99
CA MET A 147 3.41 2.67 8.28
C MET A 147 3.36 4.20 8.22
N ASP A 148 4.00 4.86 9.19
CA ASP A 148 4.23 6.30 9.17
C ASP A 148 5.32 6.70 8.17
N ILE A 149 5.16 7.88 7.58
CA ILE A 149 6.08 8.39 6.57
C ILE A 149 6.54 9.79 6.95
N GLY A 150 7.79 9.91 7.38
CA GLY A 150 8.37 11.17 7.84
C GLY A 150 8.90 12.09 6.72
N THR A 151 8.96 11.59 5.48
CA THR A 151 9.35 12.37 4.31
C THR A 151 8.29 12.18 3.22
N GLY A 152 8.19 13.08 2.24
CA GLY A 152 7.35 12.82 1.06
C GLY A 152 7.54 11.42 0.45
N GLU A 153 6.59 10.98 -0.37
CA GLU A 153 6.57 9.63 -0.93
C GLU A 153 7.87 9.29 -1.66
N ARG A 154 8.61 8.36 -1.05
CA ARG A 154 9.80 7.73 -1.61
C ARG A 154 9.45 6.28 -1.88
N TYR A 155 9.92 5.76 -3.02
CA TYR A 155 9.71 4.35 -3.38
C TYR A 155 10.21 3.37 -2.31
N ILE A 156 11.17 3.77 -1.48
CA ILE A 156 11.64 2.93 -0.38
C ILE A 156 10.52 2.52 0.58
N TYR A 157 9.58 3.40 0.90
CA TYR A 157 8.52 3.05 1.86
C TYR A 157 7.71 1.86 1.34
N GLY A 158 7.31 1.89 0.07
CA GLY A 158 6.66 0.74 -0.56
C GLY A 158 7.55 -0.50 -0.63
N ALA A 159 8.84 -0.33 -0.95
CA ALA A 159 9.79 -1.44 -0.97
C ALA A 159 9.91 -2.13 0.40
N ILE A 160 9.95 -1.37 1.48
CA ILE A 160 10.04 -1.88 2.84
C ILE A 160 8.77 -2.65 3.19
N MET A 161 7.59 -2.10 2.92
CA MET A 161 6.33 -2.80 3.18
C MET A 161 6.27 -4.15 2.43
N LEU A 162 6.69 -4.20 1.17
CA LEU A 162 6.80 -5.46 0.42
C LEU A 162 7.87 -6.39 0.98
N TYR A 163 9.03 -5.87 1.37
CA TYR A 163 10.10 -6.66 1.98
C TYR A 163 9.64 -7.34 3.28
N MET A 164 8.92 -6.61 4.13
CA MET A 164 8.36 -7.17 5.36
C MET A 164 7.40 -8.31 5.03
N LEU A 165 6.49 -8.13 4.06
CA LEU A 165 5.56 -9.19 3.64
C LEU A 165 6.29 -10.41 3.04
N MET A 166 7.15 -10.19 2.06
CA MET A 166 7.79 -11.27 1.28
C MET A 166 8.88 -12.00 2.06
N VAL A 167 9.66 -11.30 2.87
CA VAL A 167 10.86 -11.85 3.54
C VAL A 167 10.59 -12.15 5.00
N GLN A 168 10.13 -11.15 5.77
CA GLN A 168 9.94 -11.33 7.22
C GLN A 168 8.74 -12.22 7.53
N HIS A 169 7.66 -12.09 6.76
CA HIS A 169 6.45 -12.89 6.92
C HIS A 169 6.35 -14.06 5.94
N ALA A 170 7.34 -14.23 5.06
CA ALA A 170 7.41 -15.31 4.07
C ALA A 170 6.13 -15.44 3.21
N LEU A 171 5.43 -14.34 2.94
CA LEU A 171 4.24 -14.36 2.10
C LEU A 171 4.61 -14.42 0.62
N GLN A 172 3.99 -15.34 -0.11
CA GLN A 172 4.13 -15.43 -1.56
C GLN A 172 3.28 -14.34 -2.24
N VAL A 173 3.85 -13.13 -2.34
CA VAL A 173 3.22 -12.03 -3.07
C VAL A 173 3.41 -12.24 -4.57
N VAL A 174 2.30 -12.35 -5.32
CA VAL A 174 2.31 -12.61 -6.77
C VAL A 174 1.88 -11.42 -7.61
N VAL A 175 1.12 -10.49 -7.03
CA VAL A 175 0.68 -9.26 -7.69
C VAL A 175 0.78 -8.10 -6.71
N VAL A 176 1.34 -6.99 -7.15
CA VAL A 176 1.43 -5.74 -6.41
C VAL A 176 0.68 -4.67 -7.19
N TRP A 177 -0.30 -4.03 -6.56
CA TRP A 177 -1.07 -2.91 -7.09
C TRP A 177 -0.60 -1.63 -6.43
N TYR A 178 -0.16 -0.67 -7.25
CA TYR A 178 0.29 0.62 -6.79
C TYR A 178 0.18 1.62 -7.94
N ASP A 179 -0.29 2.82 -7.65
CA ASP A 179 -0.64 3.86 -8.63
C ASP A 179 0.49 4.23 -9.58
N ILE A 180 1.72 4.02 -9.14
CA ILE A 180 2.93 4.40 -9.85
C ILE A 180 3.79 3.19 -10.22
N ASN A 181 3.19 2.01 -10.32
CA ASN A 181 3.88 0.76 -10.66
C ASN A 181 4.72 0.86 -11.94
N CYS A 182 4.31 1.64 -12.93
CA CYS A 182 5.08 1.89 -14.15
C CYS A 182 6.49 2.48 -13.89
N LYS A 183 6.70 3.16 -12.76
CA LYS A 183 7.99 3.71 -12.30
C LYS A 183 8.57 2.88 -11.15
N PHE A 184 7.70 2.42 -10.25
CA PHE A 184 8.08 1.67 -9.07
C PHE A 184 8.64 0.28 -9.40
N GLU A 185 8.01 -0.48 -10.31
CA GLU A 185 8.46 -1.84 -10.69
C GLU A 185 9.95 -1.90 -11.10
N PRO A 186 10.42 -1.13 -12.10
CA PRO A 186 11.82 -1.22 -12.52
C PRO A 186 12.78 -0.76 -11.42
N TRP A 187 12.38 0.19 -10.57
CA TRP A 187 13.16 0.60 -9.42
C TRP A 187 13.22 -0.49 -8.35
N PHE A 188 12.08 -1.06 -7.99
CA PHE A 188 11.95 -2.11 -6.98
C PHE A 188 12.76 -3.34 -7.39
N LYS A 189 12.68 -3.77 -8.65
CA LYS A 189 13.49 -4.91 -9.15
C LYS A 189 14.99 -4.66 -8.99
N ARG A 190 15.50 -3.45 -9.27
CA ARG A 190 16.92 -3.10 -9.04
C ARG A 190 17.28 -3.12 -7.56
N TRP A 191 16.45 -2.50 -6.73
CA TRP A 191 16.63 -2.47 -5.28
C TRP A 191 16.63 -3.89 -4.68
N ALA A 192 15.70 -4.73 -5.11
CA ALA A 192 15.55 -6.10 -4.66
C ALA A 192 16.70 -7.01 -5.10
N VAL A 193 17.28 -6.82 -6.30
CA VAL A 193 18.51 -7.54 -6.70
C VAL A 193 19.68 -7.22 -5.78
N ALA A 194 19.81 -5.97 -5.32
CA ALA A 194 20.82 -5.59 -4.33
C ALA A 194 20.57 -6.21 -2.95
N LYS A 195 19.34 -6.67 -2.67
CA LYS A 195 18.95 -7.41 -1.46
C LYS A 195 18.90 -8.90 -1.78
N ALA A 196 20.06 -9.58 -1.75
CA ALA A 196 20.21 -10.98 -2.16
C ALA A 196 19.09 -11.96 -1.70
N VAL A 197 18.49 -11.73 -0.52
CA VAL A 197 17.35 -12.50 0.01
C VAL A 197 16.07 -12.43 -0.85
N LEU A 198 15.85 -11.35 -1.60
CA LEU A 198 14.70 -11.20 -2.50
C LEU A 198 14.93 -11.83 -3.88
N LEU A 199 16.17 -12.18 -4.22
CA LEU A 199 16.51 -12.70 -5.54
C LEU A 199 15.77 -14.02 -5.86
N PRO A 200 15.68 -15.01 -4.94
CA PRO A 200 14.89 -16.22 -5.18
C PRO A 200 13.40 -15.95 -5.35
N VAL A 201 12.85 -15.00 -4.57
CA VAL A 201 11.43 -14.60 -4.64
C VAL A 201 11.10 -14.01 -6.01
N LEU A 202 12.00 -13.19 -6.57
CA LEU A 202 11.84 -12.59 -7.89
C LEU A 202 12.13 -13.53 -9.06
N GLN A 203 12.95 -14.56 -8.86
CA GLN A 203 13.32 -15.55 -9.89
C GLN A 203 12.37 -16.76 -9.96
N CYS A 204 11.42 -16.89 -9.03
CA CYS A 204 10.39 -17.92 -9.06
C CYS A 204 9.54 -17.84 -10.34
N ALA A 205 9.07 -19.00 -10.83
CA ALA A 205 8.31 -19.14 -12.08
C ALA A 205 7.00 -18.33 -12.14
N ALA A 206 6.47 -17.93 -10.99
CA ALA A 206 5.35 -16.99 -10.86
C ALA A 206 5.87 -15.58 -10.56
N ALA A 207 6.60 -15.00 -11.50
CA ALA A 207 7.18 -13.66 -11.35
C ALA A 207 6.15 -12.65 -10.82
N VAL A 208 6.55 -11.81 -9.87
CA VAL A 208 5.66 -10.79 -9.28
C VAL A 208 5.24 -9.79 -10.35
N LEU A 209 3.93 -9.62 -10.50
CA LEU A 209 3.33 -8.70 -11.46
C LEU A 209 3.06 -7.33 -10.81
N PHE A 210 3.25 -6.26 -11.58
CA PHE A 210 3.06 -4.87 -11.12
C PHE A 210 2.09 -4.11 -12.04
N PRO A 211 0.82 -4.54 -12.18
CA PRO A 211 -0.17 -3.83 -12.97
C PRO A 211 -0.54 -2.46 -12.34
N LEU A 212 -1.05 -1.55 -13.16
CA LEU A 212 -1.67 -0.33 -12.64
C LEU A 212 -3.08 -0.62 -12.09
N PRO A 213 -3.48 0.00 -10.98
CA PRO A 213 -4.85 -0.09 -10.47
C PRO A 213 -5.89 0.43 -11.47
N VAL A 214 -7.10 -0.12 -11.42
CA VAL A 214 -8.10 0.00 -12.50
C VAL A 214 -8.66 1.42 -12.69
N TRP A 215 -8.72 2.21 -11.63
CA TRP A 215 -9.18 3.60 -11.66
C TRP A 215 -7.98 4.53 -11.83
N HIS A 216 -6.91 4.32 -11.07
CA HIS A 216 -5.72 5.16 -11.10
C HIS A 216 -4.93 5.07 -12.41
N ARG A 217 -5.09 3.99 -13.19
CA ARG A 217 -4.49 3.89 -14.54
C ARG A 217 -4.89 5.05 -15.46
N TYR A 218 -6.08 5.63 -15.32
CA TYR A 218 -6.56 6.66 -16.24
C TYR A 218 -5.83 8.00 -16.09
N ALA A 219 -5.14 8.21 -14.97
CA ALA A 219 -4.22 9.33 -14.79
C ALA A 219 -2.86 9.13 -15.47
N HIS A 220 -2.65 8.00 -16.16
CA HIS A 220 -1.47 7.72 -16.97
C HIS A 220 -1.73 7.89 -18.47
N SER A 221 -0.68 8.08 -19.26
CA SER A 221 -0.76 8.13 -20.71
C SER A 221 -1.33 6.83 -21.30
N ALA A 222 -2.02 6.91 -22.45
CA ALA A 222 -2.61 5.75 -23.11
C ALA A 222 -1.58 4.61 -23.36
N ALA A 223 -0.34 4.96 -23.68
CA ALA A 223 0.75 4.00 -23.85
C ALA A 223 1.17 3.32 -22.53
N CYS A 224 1.10 4.03 -21.40
CA CYS A 224 1.33 3.45 -20.08
C CYS A 224 0.16 2.55 -19.66
N GLN A 225 -1.07 3.00 -19.92
CA GLN A 225 -2.29 2.24 -19.66
C GLN A 225 -2.30 0.90 -20.39
N GLY A 226 -1.90 0.85 -21.67
CA GLY A 226 -1.85 -0.39 -22.43
C GLY A 226 -0.76 -1.36 -21.97
N ARG A 227 0.41 -0.83 -21.56
CA ARG A 227 1.55 -1.66 -21.10
C ARG A 227 1.32 -2.28 -19.72
N ASN A 228 0.68 -1.55 -18.82
CA ASN A 228 0.48 -1.97 -17.42
C ASN A 228 -0.97 -2.38 -17.13
N ASP A 229 -1.74 -2.73 -18.15
CA ASP A 229 -3.14 -3.13 -17.99
C ASP A 229 -3.23 -4.49 -17.28
N ALA A 230 -3.92 -4.50 -16.14
CA ALA A 230 -4.25 -5.72 -15.42
C ALA A 230 -5.04 -6.75 -16.25
N LEU A 231 -5.82 -6.31 -17.25
CA LEU A 231 -6.61 -7.20 -18.09
C LEU A 231 -5.74 -8.19 -18.87
N TYR A 232 -4.50 -7.80 -19.20
CA TYR A 232 -3.55 -8.62 -19.93
C TYR A 232 -2.57 -9.36 -19.00
N ALA A 233 -2.70 -9.18 -17.70
CA ALA A 233 -1.88 -9.84 -16.69
C ALA A 233 -2.54 -11.17 -16.29
N GLN A 234 -1.96 -12.29 -16.73
CA GLN A 234 -2.49 -13.63 -16.44
C GLN A 234 -2.50 -13.89 -14.93
N GLY A 235 -3.61 -14.49 -14.44
CA GLY A 235 -3.79 -14.80 -13.01
C GLY A 235 -4.35 -13.64 -12.18
N VAL A 236 -4.43 -12.43 -12.73
CA VAL A 236 -4.91 -11.25 -12.00
C VAL A 236 -6.44 -11.21 -11.87
N GLY A 237 -7.14 -11.52 -12.96
CA GLY A 237 -8.61 -11.46 -13.02
C GLY A 237 -9.17 -10.04 -13.05
N ARG A 238 -10.50 -9.90 -13.16
CA ARG A 238 -11.21 -8.61 -13.11
C ARG A 238 -11.79 -8.40 -11.70
N GLN A 239 -11.33 -7.36 -11.00
CA GLN A 239 -11.71 -7.09 -9.60
C GLN A 239 -11.54 -5.60 -9.29
N TYR A 240 -11.92 -5.18 -8.07
CA TYR A 240 -11.87 -3.79 -7.61
C TYR A 240 -10.44 -3.22 -7.53
N HIS A 241 -9.46 -4.01 -7.06
CA HIS A 241 -8.01 -3.72 -7.03
C HIS A 241 -7.55 -2.44 -6.28
N GLU A 242 -8.45 -1.66 -5.66
CA GLU A 242 -8.14 -0.39 -4.96
C GLU A 242 -8.74 -0.31 -3.54
N PRO A 243 -8.53 -1.32 -2.67
CA PRO A 243 -9.06 -1.30 -1.30
C PRO A 243 -8.54 -0.13 -0.45
N ALA A 244 -7.32 0.37 -0.70
CA ALA A 244 -6.76 1.49 0.02
C ALA A 244 -7.59 2.77 -0.15
N GLU A 245 -8.09 3.05 -1.36
CA GLU A 245 -8.96 4.21 -1.61
C GLU A 245 -10.25 4.21 -0.77
N THR A 246 -10.85 3.02 -0.59
CA THR A 246 -12.02 2.87 0.28
C THR A 246 -11.65 3.13 1.74
N LEU A 247 -10.50 2.62 2.20
CA LEU A 247 -9.99 2.88 3.54
C LEU A 247 -9.72 4.38 3.75
N TRP A 248 -9.12 5.03 2.76
CA TRP A 248 -8.79 6.46 2.79
C TRP A 248 -10.00 7.36 2.75
N ALA A 249 -11.04 7.01 1.99
CA ALA A 249 -12.30 7.76 2.01
C ALA A 249 -12.89 7.86 3.43
N TRP A 250 -12.70 6.82 4.25
CA TRP A 250 -13.12 6.82 5.65
C TRP A 250 -12.13 7.52 6.59
N LEU A 251 -10.84 7.18 6.52
CA LEU A 251 -9.83 7.70 7.44
C LEU A 251 -9.49 9.17 7.21
N SER A 252 -9.55 9.68 5.97
CA SER A 252 -9.15 11.06 5.67
C SER A 252 -9.99 12.10 6.42
N ALA A 253 -11.25 11.78 6.71
CA ALA A 253 -12.12 12.64 7.54
C ALA A 253 -11.58 12.79 8.98
N LEU A 254 -10.85 11.79 9.48
CA LEU A 254 -10.24 11.81 10.81
C LEU A 254 -8.89 12.54 10.82
N GLY A 255 -8.21 12.65 9.67
CA GLY A 255 -6.90 13.29 9.54
C GLY A 255 -6.82 14.70 10.13
N ILE A 256 -7.91 15.46 9.99
CA ILE A 256 -8.01 16.83 10.53
C ILE A 256 -7.86 16.84 12.06
N ILE A 257 -8.37 15.81 12.74
CA ILE A 257 -8.36 15.68 14.19
C ILE A 257 -7.07 14.98 14.64
N THR A 258 -6.72 13.87 14.01
CA THR A 258 -5.59 13.02 14.43
C THR A 258 -4.25 13.73 14.28
N GLN A 259 -4.11 14.69 13.36
CA GLN A 259 -2.87 15.44 13.19
C GLN A 259 -2.47 16.28 14.41
N TYR A 260 -3.42 16.57 15.32
CA TYR A 260 -3.19 17.36 16.53
C TYR A 260 -3.08 16.50 17.81
N MET A 261 -3.24 15.19 17.71
CA MET A 261 -3.04 14.27 18.82
C MET A 261 -1.54 14.08 19.06
N THR A 262 -1.11 13.73 20.27
CA THR A 262 0.29 13.36 20.53
C THR A 262 0.69 12.10 19.74
N GLN A 263 1.84 12.09 19.09
CA GLN A 263 2.42 10.90 18.47
C GLN A 263 2.76 9.88 19.56
N ARG A 264 2.70 8.58 19.29
CA ARG A 264 3.21 7.58 20.26
C ARG A 264 4.68 7.28 20.03
N ASN A 265 5.40 7.04 21.13
CA ASN A 265 6.75 6.48 21.10
C ASN A 265 6.77 5.03 20.59
#